data_AF-U9VNY2-F1
#
_entry.id   AF-U9VNY2-F1
#
_cell.length_a   1.000
_cell.length_b   1.000
_cell.length_c   1.000
_cell.angle_alpha   90.00
_cell.angle_beta   90.00
_cell.angle_gamma   90.00
#
_symmetry.space_group_name_H-M   'P 1'
#
loop_
_entity.id
_entity.type
_entity.pdbx_description
1 polymer ?
#
loop_
_entity_poly.entity_id
_entity_poly.type
_entity_poly.pdbx_seq_one_letter_code
_entity_poly.pdbx_strand_id
1 'polypeptide(L)'
;MENRLKNFVRVISSSLVSALLLASCNSSIDSSGTSSNSGRGFEVKLLVGSALHQFCDEAAVQFNQTNPQLESGDAFYMTCEAAGSGDVVERTIALAQQFQQGALTAETPDFPTILSVDGEIYQNQLIYRMDQLYPGQDYIPAITDAPLLANSPMVFMVPADLASGLRNVDDLFAQLVTAKTHQDLDPSSPEQPIYYVHTAPTRSNSGLQTLVSQFASVSGKRPEELTVADVQQHQAKVQEIQSKITRYGKSTSTLAKSMVENGPFWASIGSVYESSVIAANTNLPPGGTRYEAVYPKSTFTSNMRGIVPNAPWVSDQEKAAADQILEYLQSPPAQQIATNLGLRPGAPGVALGPKFSPDFGVDPQASYDSYRPPVPEVAEAMLTTWSQVAKKSSLVVVVVDTSGSMDGNKLPAVQNTLKTYVDALGPKDQVALIDFDSDIRQPVLVDGTPEGKSRGLQFIAGLRADGGTRLYDSALAARNWLSANLRQNAINAVLILTDGEDSESGISLDQLEQELSRSGFSSDQRIAFFTVGYGKEGDFNPQALEQIAQLNGGYYRKGDPATIAQLMADLQVEF
;
A
#
# COMPACT_ATOMS: atom_id res chain seq x y z
N MET A 1 34.98 58.66 51.00
CA MET A 1 36.44 58.92 50.99
C MET A 1 37.00 58.17 49.79
N GLU A 2 36.88 58.71 48.59
CA GLU A 2 37.79 59.68 47.95
C GLU A 2 39.21 59.16 47.67
N ASN A 3 39.57 59.31 46.39
CA ASN A 3 40.90 59.53 45.80
C ASN A 3 41.80 58.32 45.51
N ARG A 4 42.04 58.01 44.22
CA ARG A 4 43.12 58.54 43.30
C ARG A 4 44.43 57.73 43.49
N LEU A 5 45.30 57.43 42.53
CA LEU A 5 45.54 57.81 41.14
C LEU A 5 46.66 56.86 40.58
N LYS A 6 46.58 56.51 39.28
CA LYS A 6 47.69 56.47 38.27
C LYS A 6 49.01 55.68 38.48
N ASN A 7 49.29 54.74 37.56
CA ASN A 7 50.28 54.83 36.43
C ASN A 7 50.58 53.41 35.89
N PHE A 8 50.26 53.07 34.62
CA PHE A 8 51.01 53.25 33.35
C PHE A 8 51.64 51.93 32.85
N VAL A 9 51.03 51.29 31.83
CA VAL A 9 51.71 50.73 30.64
C VAL A 9 50.66 50.73 29.51
N ARG A 10 50.96 51.38 28.38
CA ARG A 10 50.12 51.40 27.17
C ARG A 10 51.02 51.03 25.98
N VAL A 11 50.85 49.83 25.45
CA VAL A 11 51.38 49.39 24.15
C VAL A 11 50.30 48.54 23.51
N ILE A 12 49.52 49.08 22.57
CA ILE A 12 48.79 48.30 21.58
C ILE A 12 48.81 49.09 20.27
N SER A 13 49.50 48.54 19.28
CA SER A 13 49.42 48.95 17.89
C SER A 13 49.14 47.71 17.04
N SER A 14 48.06 47.83 16.27
CA SER A 14 47.83 47.28 14.92
C SER A 14 47.85 45.76 14.71
N SER A 15 46.69 45.19 14.42
CA SER A 15 46.52 44.09 13.45
C SER A 15 45.13 44.15 12.83
N LEU A 16 45.10 44.07 11.49
CA LEU A 16 43.94 44.01 10.62
C LEU A 16 43.00 42.87 11.01
N VAL A 17 41.70 43.14 11.07
CA VAL A 17 40.64 42.12 11.09
C VAL A 17 40.11 41.98 9.67
N SER A 18 40.29 40.80 9.09
CA SER A 18 39.65 40.40 7.83
C SER A 18 38.20 40.01 8.09
N ALA A 19 37.30 40.48 7.24
CA ALA A 19 35.87 40.21 7.28
C ALA A 19 35.58 38.77 6.82
N LEU A 20 34.85 38.02 7.66
CA LEU A 20 34.04 36.87 7.24
C LEU A 20 32.58 37.18 7.62
N LEU A 21 31.75 37.36 6.61
CA LEU A 21 30.29 37.37 6.73
C LEU A 21 29.80 35.96 6.40
N LEU A 22 29.37 35.22 7.42
CA LEU A 22 28.51 34.05 7.27
C LEU A 22 27.07 34.56 7.18
N ALA A 23 26.48 34.47 5.99
CA ALA A 23 25.05 34.63 5.80
C ALA A 23 24.39 33.24 5.91
N SER A 24 23.62 33.05 6.96
CA SER A 24 22.64 31.98 7.07
C SER A 24 21.44 32.32 6.19
N CYS A 25 21.10 31.43 5.26
CA CYS A 25 19.78 31.41 4.64
C CYS A 25 19.21 30.00 4.77
N ASN A 26 18.35 29.89 5.79
CA ASN A 26 17.32 28.88 5.90
C ASN A 26 16.37 29.08 4.71
N SER A 27 16.20 28.07 3.86
CA SER A 27 15.17 28.07 2.82
C SER A 27 14.42 26.75 2.81
N SER A 28 13.14 26.91 3.07
CA SER A 28 12.00 26.01 2.98
C SER A 28 12.01 25.17 1.71
N ILE A 29 11.81 23.86 1.89
CA ILE A 29 11.57 22.89 0.82
C ILE A 29 10.11 23.07 0.38
N ASP A 30 9.90 23.81 -0.69
CA ASP A 30 8.63 23.89 -1.41
C ASP A 30 8.61 22.75 -2.46
N SER A 31 7.80 21.72 -2.20
CA SER A 31 7.57 20.61 -3.12
C SER A 31 6.47 20.95 -4.12
N SER A 32 6.76 21.83 -5.07
CA SER A 32 6.04 21.95 -6.35
C SER A 32 6.75 22.96 -7.24
N GLY A 33 7.84 22.52 -7.85
CA GLY A 33 8.54 23.29 -8.86
C GLY A 33 9.11 22.33 -9.89
N THR A 34 8.49 22.29 -11.05
CA THR A 34 9.09 21.81 -12.30
C THR A 34 10.46 22.48 -12.47
N SER A 35 11.52 21.84 -11.99
CA SER A 35 12.87 22.19 -12.40
C SER A 35 12.99 21.84 -13.87
N SER A 36 13.22 22.84 -14.71
CA SER A 36 13.54 22.64 -16.11
C SER A 36 14.72 21.66 -16.23
N ASN A 37 14.41 20.41 -16.62
CA ASN A 37 15.34 19.27 -16.79
C ASN A 37 16.30 19.43 -17.98
N SER A 38 16.57 20.65 -18.46
CA SER A 38 17.23 20.93 -19.74
C SER A 38 18.75 20.65 -19.76
N GLY A 39 19.25 19.74 -18.93
CA GLY A 39 20.67 19.35 -18.89
C GLY A 39 20.96 17.91 -18.43
N ARG A 40 19.94 17.07 -18.18
CA ARG A 40 20.12 15.69 -17.69
C ARG A 40 19.99 14.61 -18.76
N GLY A 41 19.68 14.98 -20.00
CA GLY A 41 19.39 14.01 -21.06
C GLY A 41 17.93 13.58 -21.09
N PHE A 42 17.63 12.48 -21.79
CA PHE A 42 16.27 11.92 -21.85
C PHE A 42 15.98 11.01 -20.65
N GLU A 43 14.69 10.84 -20.34
CA GLU A 43 14.23 10.04 -19.19
C GLU A 43 14.08 8.57 -19.58
N VAL A 44 14.57 7.68 -18.73
CA VAL A 44 14.25 6.24 -18.76
C VAL A 44 13.36 5.93 -17.57
N LYS A 45 12.09 5.67 -17.84
CA LYS A 45 11.07 5.50 -16.81
C LYS A 45 10.95 4.03 -16.39
N LEU A 46 11.16 3.74 -15.11
CA LEU A 46 10.91 2.43 -14.50
C LEU A 46 9.54 2.45 -13.80
N LEU A 47 8.61 1.60 -14.20
CA LEU A 47 7.37 1.34 -13.46
C LEU A 47 7.50 -0.01 -12.74
N VAL A 48 7.65 0.04 -11.42
CA VAL A 48 8.01 -1.13 -10.60
C VAL A 48 6.92 -1.54 -9.62
N GLY A 49 6.92 -2.81 -9.25
CA GLY A 49 6.14 -3.31 -8.14
C GLY A 49 6.57 -2.66 -6.81
N SER A 50 5.60 -2.44 -5.94
CA SER A 50 5.78 -1.72 -4.67
C SER A 50 6.88 -2.28 -3.77
N ALA A 51 7.22 -3.57 -3.88
CA ALA A 51 8.28 -4.17 -3.07
C ALA A 51 9.69 -3.79 -3.56
N LEU A 52 9.84 -3.40 -4.83
CA LEU A 52 11.10 -2.95 -5.41
C LEU A 52 11.29 -1.42 -5.33
N HIS A 53 10.26 -0.67 -4.92
CA HIS A 53 10.25 0.80 -4.95
C HIS A 53 11.48 1.45 -4.31
N GLN A 54 11.75 1.14 -3.03
CA GLN A 54 12.86 1.78 -2.32
C GLN A 54 14.24 1.40 -2.90
N PHE A 55 14.39 0.16 -3.39
CA PHE A 55 15.59 -0.25 -4.11
C PHE A 55 15.77 0.56 -5.40
N CYS A 56 14.70 0.72 -6.17
CA CYS A 56 14.69 1.50 -7.41
C CYS A 56 15.08 2.96 -7.15
N ASP A 57 14.47 3.61 -6.16
CA ASP A 57 14.73 5.01 -5.80
C ASP A 57 16.18 5.23 -5.36
N GLU A 58 16.68 4.41 -4.42
CA GLU A 58 18.05 4.53 -3.92
C GLU A 58 19.08 4.23 -5.03
N ALA A 59 18.80 3.25 -5.90
CA ALA A 59 19.64 2.95 -7.05
C ALA A 59 19.61 4.08 -8.09
N ALA A 60 18.45 4.69 -8.35
CA ALA A 60 18.31 5.82 -9.28
C ALA A 60 19.14 7.02 -8.83
N VAL A 61 19.13 7.33 -7.54
CA VAL A 61 19.95 8.41 -6.98
C VAL A 61 21.44 8.16 -7.24
N GLN A 62 21.92 6.95 -6.99
CA GLN A 62 23.34 6.60 -7.20
C GLN A 62 23.71 6.53 -8.68
N PHE A 63 22.87 5.91 -9.52
CA PHE A 63 23.09 5.79 -10.96
C PHE A 63 23.15 7.16 -11.63
N ASN A 64 22.20 8.04 -11.36
CA ASN A 64 22.11 9.35 -11.99
C ASN A 64 23.28 10.29 -11.63
N GLN A 65 23.95 10.06 -10.48
CA GLN A 65 25.17 10.79 -10.12
C GLN A 65 26.35 10.48 -11.02
N THR A 66 26.34 9.34 -11.71
CA THR A 66 27.38 8.97 -12.69
C THR A 66 27.29 9.77 -13.99
N ASN A 67 26.20 10.52 -14.21
CA ASN A 67 25.86 11.21 -15.45
C ASN A 67 25.95 10.26 -16.66
N PRO A 68 25.08 9.23 -16.71
CA PRO A 68 25.21 8.16 -17.68
C PRO A 68 24.96 8.68 -19.10
N GLN A 69 25.68 8.10 -20.05
CA GLN A 69 25.63 8.46 -21.47
C GLN A 69 25.65 7.18 -22.32
N LEU A 70 24.90 7.20 -23.41
CA LEU A 70 25.01 6.18 -24.45
C LEU A 70 26.34 6.32 -25.20
N GLU A 71 26.71 5.29 -25.96
CA GLU A 71 27.88 5.35 -26.84
C GLU A 71 27.79 6.48 -27.88
N SER A 72 26.57 6.90 -28.24
CA SER A 72 26.30 8.06 -29.09
C SER A 72 26.66 9.41 -28.45
N GLY A 73 26.87 9.44 -27.13
CA GLY A 73 27.05 10.65 -26.32
C GLY A 73 25.75 11.24 -25.77
N ASP A 74 24.61 10.63 -26.07
CA ASP A 74 23.32 11.08 -25.54
C ASP A 74 23.25 10.78 -24.04
N ALA A 75 23.09 11.83 -23.23
CA ALA A 75 22.86 11.69 -21.80
C ALA A 75 21.45 11.15 -21.55
N PHE A 76 21.31 10.43 -20.43
CA PHE A 76 20.02 9.99 -19.93
C PHE A 76 19.99 9.95 -18.40
N TYR A 77 18.82 9.74 -17.82
CA TYR A 77 18.66 9.51 -16.40
C TYR A 77 17.50 8.56 -16.14
N MET A 78 17.55 7.82 -15.03
CA MET A 78 16.48 6.91 -14.64
C MET A 78 15.54 7.54 -13.61
N THR A 79 14.25 7.25 -13.71
CA THR A 79 13.23 7.58 -12.71
C THR A 79 12.45 6.34 -12.33
N CYS A 80 11.92 6.33 -11.11
CA CYS A 80 11.16 5.20 -10.59
C CYS A 80 9.75 5.67 -10.21
N GLU A 81 8.77 4.91 -10.66
CA GLU A 81 7.38 5.02 -10.24
C GLU A 81 6.95 3.65 -9.72
N ALA A 82 6.31 3.61 -8.55
CA ALA A 82 5.88 2.35 -7.95
C ALA A 82 4.37 2.22 -7.86
N ALA A 83 3.87 1.02 -8.13
CA ALA A 83 2.47 0.65 -7.94
C ALA A 83 2.36 -0.79 -7.44
N GLY A 84 1.16 -1.22 -7.04
CA GLY A 84 0.91 -2.64 -6.84
C GLY A 84 1.12 -3.40 -8.15
N SER A 85 1.62 -4.65 -8.13
CA SER A 85 1.89 -5.37 -9.38
C SER A 85 0.65 -5.55 -10.26
N GLY A 86 -0.55 -5.64 -9.68
CA GLY A 86 -1.80 -5.60 -10.43
C GLY A 86 -2.01 -4.27 -11.13
N ASP A 87 -1.73 -3.15 -10.43
CA ASP A 87 -1.81 -1.80 -11.01
C ASP A 87 -0.78 -1.58 -12.12
N VAL A 88 0.44 -2.13 -11.98
CA VAL A 88 1.46 -2.11 -13.05
C VAL A 88 0.93 -2.82 -14.30
N VAL A 89 0.32 -4.00 -14.16
CA VAL A 89 -0.28 -4.73 -15.27
C VAL A 89 -1.44 -3.96 -15.88
N GLU A 90 -2.42 -3.53 -15.08
CA GLU A 90 -3.60 -2.80 -15.56
C GLU A 90 -3.23 -1.51 -16.29
N ARG A 91 -2.29 -0.71 -15.74
CA ARG A 91 -1.83 0.51 -16.39
C ARG A 91 -1.14 0.22 -17.71
N THR A 92 -0.27 -0.79 -17.76
CA THR A 92 0.45 -1.15 -18.98
C THR A 92 -0.53 -1.61 -20.07
N ILE A 93 -1.52 -2.44 -19.71
CA ILE A 93 -2.55 -2.89 -20.64
C ILE A 93 -3.44 -1.74 -21.09
N ALA A 94 -3.83 -0.82 -20.20
CA ALA A 94 -4.63 0.35 -20.55
C ALA A 94 -3.91 1.27 -21.54
N LEU A 95 -2.62 1.55 -21.34
CA LEU A 95 -1.81 2.32 -22.28
C LEU A 95 -1.71 1.62 -23.64
N ALA A 96 -1.46 0.31 -23.64
CA ALA A 96 -1.36 -0.49 -24.85
C ALA A 96 -2.69 -0.55 -25.63
N GLN A 97 -3.84 -0.56 -24.93
CA GLN A 97 -5.17 -0.48 -25.54
C GLN A 97 -5.43 0.90 -26.17
N GLN A 98 -5.06 1.98 -25.49
CA GLN A 98 -5.19 3.34 -26.03
C GLN A 98 -4.30 3.54 -27.27
N PHE A 99 -3.09 2.97 -27.26
CA PHE A 99 -2.21 2.94 -28.44
C PHE A 99 -2.84 2.12 -29.58
N GLN A 100 -3.45 0.96 -29.30
CA GLN A 100 -4.15 0.17 -30.31
C GLN A 100 -5.28 0.96 -30.98
N GLN A 101 -5.97 1.79 -30.19
CA GLN A 101 -7.08 2.63 -30.64
C GLN A 101 -6.62 3.93 -31.32
N GLY A 102 -5.31 4.18 -31.40
CA GLY A 102 -4.74 5.40 -31.97
C GLY A 102 -4.92 6.66 -31.11
N ALA A 103 -5.29 6.49 -29.83
CA ALA A 103 -5.40 7.60 -28.88
C ALA A 103 -4.04 8.06 -28.36
N LEU A 104 -3.05 7.17 -28.36
CA LEU A 104 -1.64 7.44 -28.02
C LEU A 104 -0.74 7.15 -29.23
N THR A 105 0.41 7.83 -29.30
CA THR A 105 1.50 7.52 -30.23
C THR A 105 2.66 6.85 -29.49
N ALA A 106 3.62 6.28 -30.22
CA ALA A 106 4.77 5.60 -29.65
C ALA A 106 5.66 6.53 -28.80
N GLU A 107 5.64 7.83 -29.11
CA GLU A 107 6.42 8.88 -28.46
C GLU A 107 5.70 9.46 -27.22
N THR A 108 4.54 8.90 -26.84
CA THR A 108 3.81 9.35 -25.65
C THR A 108 4.64 9.06 -24.41
N PRO A 109 4.97 10.06 -23.57
CA PRO A 109 5.86 9.90 -22.41
C PRO A 109 5.28 9.03 -21.27
N ASP A 110 4.02 8.60 -21.40
CA ASP A 110 3.34 7.80 -20.38
C ASP A 110 3.82 6.34 -20.34
N PHE A 111 4.37 5.84 -21.46
CA PHE A 111 4.88 4.47 -21.54
C PHE A 111 6.16 4.32 -20.70
N PRO A 112 6.20 3.34 -19.78
CA PRO A 112 7.44 3.02 -19.07
C PRO A 112 8.40 2.27 -20.00
N THR A 113 9.67 2.66 -19.95
CA THR A 113 10.76 1.99 -20.67
C THR A 113 11.10 0.62 -20.06
N ILE A 114 11.07 0.53 -18.73
CA ILE A 114 11.29 -0.72 -17.98
C ILE A 114 10.09 -0.96 -17.05
N LEU A 115 9.61 -2.18 -17.05
CA LEU A 115 8.58 -2.68 -16.15
C LEU A 115 9.21 -3.61 -15.10
N SER A 116 8.63 -3.65 -13.90
CA SER A 116 8.90 -4.73 -12.95
C SER A 116 7.64 -5.05 -12.17
N VAL A 117 7.36 -6.33 -11.99
CA VAL A 117 6.32 -6.83 -11.09
C VAL A 117 6.98 -7.68 -10.01
N ASP A 118 6.35 -7.77 -8.84
CA ASP A 118 6.97 -8.39 -7.67
C ASP A 118 6.91 -9.93 -7.71
N GLY A 119 6.48 -10.54 -8.82
CA GLY A 119 6.42 -12.00 -8.95
C GLY A 119 5.87 -12.51 -10.27
N GLU A 120 6.13 -13.79 -10.53
CA GLU A 120 5.92 -14.42 -11.84
C GLU A 120 4.44 -14.62 -12.19
N ILE A 121 3.52 -14.68 -11.22
CA ILE A 121 2.08 -14.78 -11.51
C ILE A 121 1.62 -13.53 -12.27
N TYR A 122 1.98 -12.33 -11.80
CA TYR A 122 1.63 -11.09 -12.48
C TYR A 122 2.44 -10.89 -13.77
N GLN A 123 3.67 -11.40 -13.84
CA GLN A 123 4.43 -11.34 -15.10
C GLN A 123 3.77 -12.21 -16.18
N ASN A 124 3.31 -13.41 -15.82
CA ASN A 124 2.54 -14.26 -16.73
C ASN A 124 1.21 -13.62 -17.13
N GLN A 125 0.51 -12.93 -16.22
CA GLN A 125 -0.69 -12.15 -16.55
C GLN A 125 -0.40 -11.04 -17.56
N LEU A 126 0.71 -10.31 -17.37
CA LEU A 126 1.12 -9.25 -18.29
C LEU A 126 1.41 -9.78 -19.69
N ILE A 127 2.19 -10.87 -19.78
CA ILE A 127 2.48 -11.55 -21.05
C ILE A 127 1.18 -11.99 -21.72
N TYR A 128 0.34 -12.72 -20.98
CA TYR A 128 -0.93 -13.26 -21.47
C TYR A 128 -1.85 -12.18 -22.02
N ARG A 129 -2.10 -11.12 -21.25
CA ARG A 129 -3.02 -10.05 -21.65
C ARG A 129 -2.46 -9.19 -22.77
N MET A 130 -1.14 -9.00 -22.83
CA MET A 130 -0.53 -8.30 -23.96
C MET A 130 -0.65 -9.12 -25.24
N ASP A 131 -0.44 -10.45 -25.19
CA ASP A 131 -0.61 -11.32 -26.36
C ASP A 131 -2.08 -11.37 -26.82
N GLN A 132 -3.06 -11.36 -25.90
CA GLN A 132 -4.47 -11.22 -26.29
C GLN A 132 -4.75 -9.91 -27.04
N LEU A 133 -4.06 -8.83 -26.67
CA LEU A 133 -4.21 -7.52 -27.30
C LEU A 133 -3.44 -7.41 -28.63
N TYR A 134 -2.25 -8.00 -28.70
CA TYR A 134 -1.33 -7.98 -29.84
C TYR A 134 -0.81 -9.39 -30.17
N PRO A 135 -1.65 -10.25 -30.76
CA PRO A 135 -1.29 -11.66 -30.97
C PRO A 135 -0.01 -11.84 -31.78
N GLY A 136 0.94 -12.61 -31.23
CA GLY A 136 2.20 -12.96 -31.89
C GLY A 136 3.18 -11.81 -32.10
N GLN A 137 3.00 -10.68 -31.41
CA GLN A 137 3.95 -9.56 -31.44
C GLN A 137 5.05 -9.66 -30.39
N ASP A 138 4.87 -10.52 -29.37
CA ASP A 138 5.83 -10.75 -28.28
C ASP A 138 6.34 -9.46 -27.59
N TYR A 139 5.45 -8.47 -27.44
CA TYR A 139 5.77 -7.16 -26.87
C TYR A 139 6.25 -7.21 -25.42
N ILE A 140 5.89 -8.24 -24.67
CA ILE A 140 6.44 -8.49 -23.34
C ILE A 140 7.29 -9.76 -23.45
N PRO A 141 8.61 -9.68 -23.13
CA PRO A 141 9.50 -10.83 -23.27
C PRO A 141 9.15 -11.95 -22.28
N ALA A 142 9.66 -13.15 -22.55
CA ALA A 142 9.49 -14.29 -21.66
C ALA A 142 10.18 -14.04 -20.31
N ILE A 143 9.74 -14.74 -19.26
CA ILE A 143 10.30 -14.61 -17.90
C ILE A 143 11.82 -14.82 -17.87
N THR A 144 12.32 -15.75 -18.68
CA THR A 144 13.75 -16.11 -18.75
C THR A 144 14.63 -15.00 -19.32
N ASP A 145 14.05 -14.09 -20.08
CA ASP A 145 14.79 -13.04 -20.79
C ASP A 145 14.89 -11.76 -19.92
N ALA A 146 14.09 -11.69 -18.85
CA ALA A 146 14.10 -10.58 -17.90
C ALA A 146 15.08 -10.85 -16.74
N PRO A 147 16.14 -10.04 -16.55
CA PRO A 147 17.11 -10.23 -15.47
C PRO A 147 16.46 -10.14 -14.09
N LEU A 148 16.88 -11.03 -13.18
CA LEU A 148 16.48 -10.96 -11.77
C LEU A 148 17.24 -9.81 -11.09
N LEU A 149 16.49 -8.90 -10.48
CA LEU A 149 17.03 -7.74 -9.76
C LEU A 149 17.12 -8.01 -8.26
N ALA A 150 16.07 -8.61 -7.71
CA ALA A 150 15.99 -8.98 -6.30
C ALA A 150 14.91 -10.06 -6.11
N ASN A 151 14.88 -10.70 -4.95
CA ASN A 151 13.76 -11.56 -4.56
C ASN A 151 13.46 -11.52 -3.06
N SER A 152 12.26 -11.98 -2.69
CA SER A 152 11.89 -12.21 -1.29
C SER A 152 10.91 -13.38 -1.14
N PRO A 153 11.14 -14.35 -0.24
CA PRO A 153 10.16 -15.38 0.08
C PRO A 153 8.84 -14.79 0.58
N MET A 154 7.71 -15.43 0.24
CA MET A 154 6.46 -15.24 0.98
C MET A 154 6.51 -16.02 2.30
N VAL A 155 6.25 -15.31 3.40
CA VAL A 155 6.29 -15.84 4.77
C VAL A 155 5.03 -15.43 5.54
N PHE A 156 4.80 -16.07 6.68
CA PHE A 156 3.89 -15.56 7.69
C PHE A 156 4.67 -14.70 8.68
N MET A 157 4.38 -13.40 8.72
CA MET A 157 4.84 -12.49 9.76
C MET A 157 3.95 -12.64 10.98
N VAL A 158 4.55 -12.99 12.10
CA VAL A 158 3.85 -13.24 13.37
C VAL A 158 4.60 -12.64 14.55
N PRO A 159 3.92 -12.17 15.59
CA PRO A 159 4.55 -11.85 16.87
C PRO A 159 5.41 -13.02 17.37
N ALA A 160 6.59 -12.72 17.94
CA ALA A 160 7.56 -13.75 18.34
C ALA A 160 7.01 -14.77 19.34
N ASP A 161 6.08 -14.36 20.22
CA ASP A 161 5.41 -15.22 21.19
C ASP A 161 4.38 -16.19 20.57
N LEU A 162 3.94 -15.96 19.33
CA LEU A 162 3.05 -16.83 18.56
C LEU A 162 3.80 -17.68 17.52
N ALA A 163 5.05 -17.34 17.22
CA ALA A 163 5.83 -17.94 16.14
C ALA A 163 6.12 -19.43 16.33
N SER A 164 6.38 -19.88 17.57
CA SER A 164 6.69 -21.28 17.87
C SER A 164 5.53 -22.22 17.55
N GLY A 165 4.31 -21.87 17.97
CA GLY A 165 3.12 -22.67 17.67
C GLY A 165 2.83 -22.72 16.18
N LEU A 166 2.97 -21.59 15.48
CA LEU A 166 2.74 -21.56 14.03
C LEU A 166 3.75 -22.40 13.25
N ARG A 167 5.01 -22.52 13.70
CA ARG A 167 6.02 -23.39 13.07
C ARG A 167 5.67 -24.88 13.12
N ASN A 168 4.86 -25.30 14.07
CA ASN A 168 4.40 -26.69 14.19
C ASN A 168 3.19 -26.98 13.28
N VAL A 169 2.64 -25.96 12.60
CA VAL A 169 1.51 -26.09 11.70
C VAL A 169 2.01 -26.44 10.30
N ASP A 170 1.66 -27.65 9.83
CA ASP A 170 2.08 -28.15 8.53
C ASP A 170 1.52 -27.33 7.35
N ASP A 171 0.22 -27.02 7.40
CA ASP A 171 -0.48 -26.23 6.41
C ASP A 171 -1.43 -25.25 7.11
N LEU A 172 -0.97 -24.01 7.26
CA LEU A 172 -1.73 -22.98 7.93
C LEU A 172 -3.05 -22.68 7.22
N PHE A 173 -3.08 -22.60 5.88
CA PHE A 173 -4.29 -22.21 5.17
C PHE A 173 -5.39 -23.26 5.32
N ALA A 174 -5.03 -24.55 5.32
CA ALA A 174 -5.98 -25.62 5.63
C ALA A 174 -6.53 -25.50 7.05
N GLN A 175 -5.68 -25.20 8.04
CA GLN A 175 -6.12 -25.03 9.44
C GLN A 175 -6.98 -23.77 9.62
N LEU A 176 -6.68 -22.68 8.90
CA LEU A 176 -7.47 -21.44 8.92
C LEU A 176 -8.90 -21.64 8.38
N VAL A 177 -9.26 -22.77 7.77
CA VAL A 177 -10.66 -23.04 7.46
C VAL A 177 -11.50 -23.17 8.74
N THR A 178 -10.95 -23.76 9.81
CA THR A 178 -11.70 -24.09 11.03
C THR A 178 -11.16 -23.44 12.30
N ALA A 179 -9.85 -23.18 12.38
CA ALA A 179 -9.20 -22.62 13.57
C ALA A 179 -9.75 -21.22 13.89
N LYS A 180 -10.07 -20.98 15.16
CA LYS A 180 -10.56 -19.68 15.67
C LYS A 180 -9.50 -19.00 16.53
N THR A 181 -8.71 -19.78 17.24
CA THR A 181 -7.68 -19.32 18.17
C THR A 181 -6.32 -19.91 17.81
N HIS A 182 -5.25 -19.28 18.27
CA HIS A 182 -3.90 -19.83 18.12
C HIS A 182 -3.75 -21.19 18.82
N GLN A 183 -4.50 -21.44 19.89
CA GLN A 183 -4.54 -22.75 20.54
C GLN A 183 -5.16 -23.87 19.67
N ASP A 184 -6.05 -23.52 18.74
CA ASP A 184 -6.57 -24.47 17.74
C ASP A 184 -5.50 -24.87 16.71
N LEU A 185 -4.48 -24.02 16.50
CA LEU A 185 -3.35 -24.31 15.61
C LEU A 185 -2.29 -25.16 16.30
N ASP A 186 -1.96 -24.83 17.55
CA ASP A 186 -1.04 -25.58 18.40
C ASP A 186 -1.52 -25.53 19.86
N PRO A 187 -1.71 -26.68 20.55
CA PRO A 187 -2.18 -26.70 21.94
C PRO A 187 -1.31 -25.95 22.96
N SER A 188 -0.04 -25.70 22.64
CA SER A 188 0.91 -24.92 23.46
C SER A 188 0.82 -23.41 23.24
N SER A 189 0.10 -22.97 22.21
CA SER A 189 -0.14 -21.55 21.94
C SER A 189 -1.22 -20.96 22.86
N PRO A 190 -1.23 -19.62 23.03
CA PRO A 190 -2.26 -18.92 23.79
C PRO A 190 -3.67 -19.10 23.20
N GLU A 191 -4.70 -19.07 24.07
CA GLU A 191 -6.11 -19.01 23.68
C GLU A 191 -6.49 -17.60 23.17
N GLN A 192 -5.78 -17.12 22.16
CA GLN A 192 -5.98 -15.81 21.53
C GLN A 192 -6.66 -15.98 20.16
N PRO A 193 -7.64 -15.14 19.79
CA PRO A 193 -8.25 -15.16 18.46
C PRO A 193 -7.22 -14.97 17.33
N ILE A 194 -7.45 -15.67 16.21
CA ILE A 194 -6.67 -15.49 14.99
C ILE A 194 -7.22 -14.28 14.23
N TYR A 195 -6.36 -13.28 14.05
CA TYR A 195 -6.60 -12.12 13.20
C TYR A 195 -5.61 -12.19 12.04
N TYR A 196 -6.13 -12.53 10.87
CA TYR A 196 -5.33 -12.79 9.69
C TYR A 196 -5.38 -11.58 8.75
N VAL A 197 -4.28 -11.29 8.04
CA VAL A 197 -4.25 -10.26 7.00
C VAL A 197 -3.39 -10.66 5.81
N HIS A 198 -3.78 -10.18 4.63
CA HIS A 198 -2.94 -10.14 3.43
C HIS A 198 -3.37 -8.95 2.56
N THR A 199 -2.63 -8.65 1.50
CA THR A 199 -2.96 -7.56 0.58
C THR A 199 -4.07 -7.94 -0.41
N ALA A 200 -4.78 -6.96 -0.97
CA ALA A 200 -5.79 -7.20 -1.98
C ALA A 200 -5.18 -7.91 -3.21
N PRO A 201 -5.63 -9.14 -3.57
CA PRO A 201 -5.03 -9.92 -4.64
C PRO A 201 -5.08 -9.23 -6.00
N THR A 202 -6.06 -8.37 -6.25
CA THR A 202 -6.24 -7.62 -7.50
C THR A 202 -5.27 -6.44 -7.66
N ARG A 203 -4.62 -6.00 -6.58
CA ARG A 203 -3.70 -4.86 -6.58
C ARG A 203 -2.26 -5.31 -6.33
N SER A 204 -2.04 -6.25 -5.42
CA SER A 204 -0.72 -6.59 -4.91
C SER A 204 -0.31 -8.05 -5.17
N ASN A 205 0.95 -8.26 -5.53
CA ASN A 205 1.51 -9.58 -5.80
C ASN A 205 1.47 -10.51 -4.58
N SER A 206 1.80 -10.03 -3.37
CA SER A 206 1.73 -10.85 -2.15
C SER A 206 0.31 -11.37 -1.92
N GLY A 207 -0.70 -10.57 -2.23
CA GLY A 207 -2.11 -10.94 -2.13
C GLY A 207 -2.49 -12.01 -3.14
N LEU A 208 -2.03 -11.88 -4.39
CA LEU A 208 -2.27 -12.89 -5.42
C LEU A 208 -1.55 -14.20 -5.09
N GLN A 209 -0.27 -14.17 -4.72
CA GLN A 209 0.47 -15.36 -4.29
C GLN A 209 -0.15 -16.03 -3.07
N THR A 210 -0.65 -15.23 -2.12
CA THR A 210 -1.41 -15.72 -0.97
C THR A 210 -2.69 -16.42 -1.40
N LEU A 211 -3.49 -15.80 -2.27
CA LEU A 211 -4.75 -16.37 -2.78
C LEU A 211 -4.50 -17.69 -3.52
N VAL A 212 -3.49 -17.73 -4.39
CA VAL A 212 -3.08 -18.95 -5.09
C VAL A 212 -2.65 -20.03 -4.09
N SER A 213 -1.88 -19.66 -3.07
CA SER A 213 -1.45 -20.59 -2.01
C SER A 213 -2.61 -21.12 -1.18
N GLN A 214 -3.65 -20.30 -0.92
CA GLN A 214 -4.88 -20.73 -0.27
C GLN A 214 -5.59 -21.80 -1.12
N PHE A 215 -5.77 -21.57 -2.43
CA PHE A 215 -6.38 -22.56 -3.32
C PHE A 215 -5.55 -23.84 -3.45
N ALA A 216 -4.23 -23.74 -3.54
CA ALA A 216 -3.34 -24.89 -3.56
C ALA A 216 -3.49 -25.74 -2.28
N SER A 217 -3.47 -25.08 -1.11
CA SER A 217 -3.68 -25.73 0.19
C SER A 217 -5.03 -26.46 0.26
N VAL A 218 -6.14 -25.76 0.02
CA VAL A 218 -7.47 -26.35 0.26
C VAL A 218 -7.90 -27.41 -0.76
N SER A 219 -7.20 -27.46 -1.90
CA SER A 219 -7.37 -28.47 -2.96
C SER A 219 -6.41 -29.64 -2.83
N GLY A 220 -5.27 -29.45 -2.16
CA GLY A 220 -4.17 -30.41 -2.11
C GLY A 220 -3.40 -30.55 -3.43
N LYS A 221 -3.59 -29.63 -4.38
CA LYS A 221 -2.90 -29.59 -5.67
C LYS A 221 -1.84 -28.51 -5.69
N ARG A 222 -0.78 -28.70 -6.48
CA ARG A 222 0.19 -27.63 -6.72
C ARG A 222 -0.43 -26.53 -7.58
N PRO A 223 -0.01 -25.26 -7.45
CA PRO A 223 -0.61 -24.18 -8.23
C PRO A 223 -0.58 -24.41 -9.74
N GLU A 224 0.51 -24.94 -10.29
CA GLU A 224 0.66 -25.26 -11.71
C GLU A 224 -0.27 -26.39 -12.21
N GLU A 225 -0.91 -27.13 -11.30
CA GLU A 225 -1.85 -28.22 -11.59
C GLU A 225 -3.33 -27.81 -11.38
N LEU A 226 -3.56 -26.61 -10.85
CA LEU A 226 -4.91 -26.11 -10.58
C LEU A 226 -5.64 -25.79 -11.88
N THR A 227 -6.94 -26.03 -11.87
CA THR A 227 -7.85 -25.73 -12.97
C THR A 227 -8.92 -24.74 -12.53
N VAL A 228 -9.63 -24.13 -13.50
CA VAL A 228 -10.79 -23.26 -13.20
C VAL A 228 -11.89 -24.01 -12.43
N ALA A 229 -12.04 -25.32 -12.67
CA ALA A 229 -12.99 -26.15 -11.93
C ALA A 229 -12.59 -26.30 -10.44
N ASP A 230 -11.30 -26.41 -10.14
CA ASP A 230 -10.81 -26.45 -8.77
C ASP A 230 -11.11 -25.14 -8.03
N VAL A 231 -10.98 -23.99 -8.70
CA VAL A 231 -11.34 -22.68 -8.12
C VAL A 231 -12.81 -22.67 -7.70
N GLN A 232 -13.72 -23.10 -8.57
CA GLN A 232 -15.16 -23.15 -8.27
C GLN A 232 -15.48 -24.15 -7.16
N GLN A 233 -14.82 -25.31 -7.15
CA GLN A 233 -15.03 -26.36 -6.15
C GLN A 233 -14.58 -25.91 -4.74
N HIS A 234 -13.52 -25.11 -4.65
CA HIS A 234 -12.87 -24.78 -3.38
C HIS A 234 -13.13 -23.35 -2.88
N GLN A 235 -13.85 -22.51 -3.63
CA GLN A 235 -14.14 -21.12 -3.28
C GLN A 235 -14.75 -20.95 -1.87
N ALA A 236 -15.58 -21.88 -1.41
CA ALA A 236 -16.20 -21.80 -0.08
C ALA A 236 -15.17 -21.93 1.04
N LYS A 237 -14.19 -22.82 0.91
CA LYS A 237 -13.11 -22.96 1.91
C LYS A 237 -12.21 -21.72 1.92
N VAL A 238 -11.90 -21.18 0.75
CA VAL A 238 -11.17 -19.91 0.64
C VAL A 238 -11.97 -18.77 1.30
N GLN A 239 -13.28 -18.71 1.08
CA GLN A 239 -14.15 -17.73 1.74
C GLN A 239 -14.12 -17.85 3.28
N GLU A 240 -14.05 -19.06 3.84
CA GLU A 240 -13.89 -19.26 5.29
C GLU A 240 -12.55 -18.69 5.80
N ILE A 241 -11.45 -18.87 5.06
CA ILE A 241 -10.15 -18.26 5.38
C ILE A 241 -10.27 -16.72 5.33
N GLN A 242 -10.85 -16.19 4.25
CA GLN A 242 -11.06 -14.75 4.05
C GLN A 242 -11.95 -14.12 5.14
N SER A 243 -12.85 -14.88 5.75
CA SER A 243 -13.70 -14.40 6.84
C SER A 243 -12.90 -13.94 8.07
N LYS A 244 -11.67 -14.43 8.25
CA LYS A 244 -10.76 -14.05 9.34
C LYS A 244 -9.99 -12.76 9.07
N ILE A 245 -10.12 -12.22 7.86
CA ILE A 245 -9.41 -11.00 7.49
C ILE A 245 -9.97 -9.83 8.26
N THR A 246 -9.08 -9.12 8.96
CA THR A 246 -9.46 -7.91 9.69
C THR A 246 -9.44 -6.71 8.76
N ARG A 247 -8.49 -6.68 7.84
CA ARG A 247 -8.36 -5.68 6.79
C ARG A 247 -7.46 -6.19 5.66
N TYR A 248 -7.74 -5.79 4.42
CA TYR A 248 -6.83 -6.01 3.30
C TYR A 248 -5.82 -4.87 3.21
N GLY A 249 -4.59 -5.17 2.79
CA GLY A 249 -3.57 -4.16 2.50
C GLY A 249 -3.50 -3.79 1.02
N LYS A 250 -3.12 -2.56 0.70
CA LYS A 250 -2.91 -2.12 -0.70
C LYS A 250 -1.54 -2.56 -1.23
N SER A 251 -0.53 -2.48 -0.37
CA SER A 251 0.81 -3.01 -0.62
C SER A 251 1.32 -3.76 0.60
N THR A 252 2.25 -4.69 0.37
CA THR A 252 2.80 -5.54 1.43
C THR A 252 3.51 -4.72 2.49
N SER A 253 4.29 -3.72 2.06
CA SER A 253 5.03 -2.83 2.96
C SER A 253 4.11 -2.02 3.86
N THR A 254 3.00 -1.48 3.31
CA THR A 254 2.01 -0.77 4.14
C THR A 254 1.29 -1.71 5.09
N LEU A 255 0.98 -2.94 4.66
CA LEU A 255 0.30 -3.92 5.51
C LEU A 255 1.17 -4.31 6.71
N ALA A 256 2.45 -4.66 6.46
CA ALA A 256 3.39 -5.01 7.52
C ALA A 256 3.64 -3.85 8.49
N LYS A 257 3.74 -2.61 7.96
CA LYS A 257 3.83 -1.41 8.80
C LYS A 257 2.59 -1.25 9.68
N SER A 258 1.39 -1.43 9.13
CA SER A 258 0.15 -1.40 9.92
C SER A 258 0.08 -2.49 10.99
N MET A 259 0.65 -3.68 10.75
CA MET A 259 0.79 -4.70 11.80
C MET A 259 1.67 -4.21 12.95
N VAL A 260 2.81 -3.59 12.66
CA VAL A 260 3.73 -3.05 13.68
C VAL A 260 3.06 -1.91 14.46
N GLU A 261 2.42 -0.97 13.76
CA GLU A 261 1.80 0.22 14.35
C GLU A 261 0.61 -0.12 15.25
N ASN A 262 -0.23 -1.08 14.83
CA ASN A 262 -1.48 -1.40 15.53
C ASN A 262 -1.38 -2.64 16.44
N GLY A 263 -0.31 -3.42 16.31
CA GLY A 263 -0.03 -4.56 17.16
C GLY A 263 -0.90 -5.81 16.92
N PRO A 264 -0.75 -6.85 17.76
CA PRO A 264 -1.29 -8.19 17.53
C PRO A 264 -2.82 -8.28 17.61
N PHE A 265 -3.50 -7.31 18.25
CA PHE A 265 -4.96 -7.24 18.27
C PHE A 265 -5.54 -6.76 16.93
N TRP A 266 -4.75 -6.07 16.11
CA TRP A 266 -5.13 -5.69 14.76
C TRP A 266 -4.94 -6.85 13.77
N ALA A 267 -3.77 -7.48 13.81
CA ALA A 267 -3.47 -8.73 13.12
C ALA A 267 -2.42 -9.54 13.88
N SER A 268 -2.69 -10.82 14.08
CA SER A 268 -1.75 -11.77 14.71
C SER A 268 -1.00 -12.62 13.69
N ILE A 269 -1.46 -12.70 12.43
CA ILE A 269 -0.78 -13.37 11.33
C ILE A 269 -0.92 -12.54 10.05
N GLY A 270 0.20 -12.19 9.42
CA GLY A 270 0.21 -11.53 8.12
C GLY A 270 0.92 -12.37 7.05
N SER A 271 0.31 -12.53 5.88
CA SER A 271 1.03 -13.10 4.72
C SER A 271 1.74 -11.99 3.96
N VAL A 272 3.07 -11.96 4.07
CA VAL A 272 3.93 -10.85 3.61
C VAL A 272 5.25 -11.39 3.05
N TYR A 273 6.14 -10.49 2.63
CA TYR A 273 7.49 -10.84 2.22
C TYR A 273 8.43 -10.94 3.43
N GLU A 274 9.47 -11.78 3.34
CA GLU A 274 10.56 -11.83 4.31
C GLU A 274 11.19 -10.46 4.55
N SER A 275 11.35 -9.66 3.49
CA SER A 275 11.88 -8.29 3.59
C SER A 275 11.01 -7.39 4.47
N SER A 276 9.69 -7.65 4.53
CA SER A 276 8.76 -6.91 5.38
C SER A 276 8.96 -7.25 6.87
N VAL A 277 9.33 -8.50 7.20
CA VAL A 277 9.70 -8.89 8.57
C VAL A 277 11.00 -8.20 9.00
N ILE A 278 12.00 -8.16 8.12
CA ILE A 278 13.24 -7.42 8.37
C ILE A 278 12.95 -5.93 8.61
N ALA A 279 12.12 -5.32 7.77
CA ALA A 279 11.74 -3.92 7.90
C ALA A 279 10.99 -3.67 9.23
N ALA A 280 10.06 -4.53 9.60
CA ALA A 280 9.32 -4.47 10.85
C ALA A 280 10.25 -4.50 12.08
N ASN A 281 11.35 -5.24 12.01
CA ASN A 281 12.31 -5.37 13.10
C ASN A 281 13.46 -4.34 13.06
N THR A 282 13.62 -3.56 11.98
CA THR A 282 14.78 -2.67 11.80
C THR A 282 14.80 -1.49 12.77
N ASN A 283 13.64 -0.90 13.06
CA ASN A 283 13.53 0.30 13.91
C ASN A 283 12.55 0.07 15.07
N LEU A 284 12.56 -1.12 15.66
CA LEU A 284 11.68 -1.44 16.78
C LEU A 284 11.96 -0.52 17.98
N PRO A 285 10.96 0.20 18.50
CA PRO A 285 11.13 0.96 19.73
C PRO A 285 11.40 0.01 20.91
N PRO A 286 12.09 0.46 21.98
CA PRO A 286 12.26 -0.33 23.18
C PRO A 286 10.91 -0.84 23.72
N GLY A 287 10.79 -2.16 23.91
CA GLY A 287 9.54 -2.80 24.34
C GLY A 287 8.50 -3.02 23.24
N GLY A 288 8.81 -2.68 21.98
CA GLY A 288 7.97 -2.99 20.83
C GLY A 288 7.85 -4.49 20.57
N THR A 289 6.72 -4.91 20.00
CA THR A 289 6.49 -6.30 19.59
C THR A 289 7.47 -6.70 18.50
N ARG A 290 8.29 -7.72 18.76
CA ARG A 290 9.16 -8.33 17.76
C ARG A 290 8.37 -9.31 16.90
N TYR A 291 8.67 -9.32 15.61
CA TYR A 291 8.04 -10.23 14.66
C TYR A 291 9.03 -11.27 14.14
N GLU A 292 8.53 -12.45 13.78
CA GLU A 292 9.30 -13.52 13.16
C GLU A 292 8.63 -13.96 11.86
N ALA A 293 9.46 -14.36 10.90
CA ALA A 293 9.06 -15.03 9.68
C ALA A 293 8.89 -16.52 9.98
N VAL A 294 7.67 -17.02 9.80
CA VAL A 294 7.39 -18.45 9.72
C VAL A 294 7.29 -18.82 8.25
N TYR A 295 8.25 -19.63 7.79
CA TYR A 295 8.35 -20.08 6.40
C TYR A 295 7.40 -21.28 6.20
N PRO A 296 6.40 -21.18 5.31
CA PRO A 296 5.56 -22.33 4.98
C PRO A 296 6.40 -23.46 4.36
N LYS A 297 5.96 -24.72 4.50
CA LYS A 297 6.62 -25.86 3.86
C LYS A 297 6.70 -25.71 2.34
N SER A 298 5.64 -25.17 1.74
CA SER A 298 5.59 -24.81 0.32
C SER A 298 5.06 -23.39 0.16
N THR A 299 5.77 -22.53 -0.59
CA THR A 299 5.41 -21.11 -0.77
C THR A 299 6.04 -20.55 -2.04
N PHE A 300 5.67 -19.33 -2.42
CA PHE A 300 6.30 -18.61 -3.53
C PHE A 300 7.56 -17.87 -3.08
N THR A 301 8.55 -17.82 -3.98
CA THR A 301 9.59 -16.80 -3.95
C THR A 301 9.16 -15.67 -4.89
N SER A 302 9.02 -14.45 -4.36
CA SER A 302 8.70 -13.27 -5.16
C SER A 302 9.93 -12.75 -5.88
N ASN A 303 10.08 -13.15 -7.14
CA ASN A 303 11.16 -12.75 -8.03
C ASN A 303 10.82 -11.42 -8.71
N MET A 304 11.59 -10.36 -8.42
CA MET A 304 11.45 -9.05 -9.07
C MET A 304 12.41 -8.94 -10.24
N ARG A 305 11.88 -8.94 -11.46
CA ARG A 305 12.66 -8.90 -12.70
C ARG A 305 12.51 -7.56 -13.41
N GLY A 306 13.56 -7.12 -14.10
CA GLY A 306 13.52 -5.96 -14.99
C GLY A 306 13.07 -6.38 -16.38
N ILE A 307 11.93 -5.87 -16.84
CA ILE A 307 11.29 -6.25 -18.11
C ILE A 307 11.40 -5.06 -19.05
N VAL A 308 12.09 -5.22 -20.18
CA VAL A 308 12.12 -4.22 -21.26
C VAL A 308 11.14 -4.67 -22.34
N PRO A 309 10.04 -3.94 -22.59
CA PRO A 309 9.10 -4.30 -23.65
C PRO A 309 9.75 -4.29 -25.04
N ASN A 310 9.42 -5.29 -25.87
CA ASN A 310 9.76 -5.34 -27.29
C ASN A 310 8.72 -4.60 -28.14
N ALA A 311 8.23 -3.47 -27.65
CA ALA A 311 7.11 -2.76 -28.22
C ALA A 311 7.54 -1.49 -28.98
N PRO A 312 6.74 -0.99 -29.94
CA PRO A 312 7.08 0.20 -30.72
C PRO A 312 7.26 1.48 -29.89
N TRP A 313 6.64 1.55 -28.71
CA TRP A 313 6.73 2.67 -27.78
C TRP A 313 8.01 2.66 -26.92
N VAL A 314 8.90 1.67 -27.10
CA VAL A 314 10.24 1.68 -26.50
C VAL A 314 11.26 1.78 -27.63
N SER A 315 11.85 2.95 -27.78
CA SER A 315 12.82 3.25 -28.83
C SER A 315 14.13 2.46 -28.67
N ASP A 316 14.93 2.36 -29.72
CA ASP A 316 16.25 1.72 -29.64
C ASP A 316 17.20 2.45 -28.67
N GLN A 317 17.06 3.77 -28.58
CA GLN A 317 17.81 4.60 -27.64
C GLN A 317 17.44 4.27 -26.19
N GLU A 318 16.15 4.12 -25.92
CA GLU A 318 15.63 3.70 -24.61
C GLU A 318 16.03 2.27 -24.26
N LYS A 319 16.02 1.34 -25.22
CA LYS A 319 16.49 -0.04 -24.99
C LYS A 319 17.96 -0.08 -24.59
N ALA A 320 18.82 0.65 -25.31
CA ALA A 320 20.25 0.73 -24.97
C ALA A 320 20.48 1.34 -23.58
N ALA A 321 19.70 2.35 -23.20
CA ALA A 321 19.78 2.95 -21.87
C ALA A 321 19.22 2.01 -20.78
N ALA A 322 18.15 1.27 -21.10
CA ALA A 322 17.58 0.26 -20.22
C ALA A 322 18.57 -0.88 -19.93
N ASP A 323 19.31 -1.35 -20.94
CA ASP A 323 20.33 -2.37 -20.77
C ASP A 323 21.43 -1.91 -19.79
N GLN A 324 21.92 -0.67 -19.93
CA GLN A 324 22.90 -0.10 -18.98
C GLN A 324 22.33 0.02 -17.56
N ILE A 325 21.05 0.41 -17.42
CA ILE A 325 20.38 0.48 -16.12
C ILE A 325 20.27 -0.92 -15.51
N LEU A 326 19.82 -1.92 -16.25
CA LEU A 326 19.66 -3.28 -15.75
C LEU A 326 21.01 -3.90 -15.37
N GLU A 327 22.07 -3.65 -16.14
CA GLU A 327 23.44 -4.03 -15.77
C GLU A 327 23.88 -3.37 -14.46
N TYR A 328 23.63 -2.06 -14.30
CA TYR A 328 23.90 -1.36 -13.05
C TYR A 328 23.09 -1.93 -11.89
N LEU A 329 21.79 -2.20 -12.06
CA LEU A 329 20.95 -2.74 -11.00
C LEU A 329 21.40 -4.14 -10.55
N GLN A 330 22.05 -4.91 -11.43
CA GLN A 330 22.68 -6.19 -11.08
C GLN A 330 24.12 -6.06 -10.55
N SER A 331 24.71 -4.86 -10.59
CA SER A 331 26.06 -4.62 -10.09
C SER A 331 26.16 -4.76 -8.56
N PRO A 332 27.34 -5.12 -8.01
CA PRO A 332 27.51 -5.25 -6.56
C PRO A 332 27.08 -4.01 -5.74
N PRO A 333 27.38 -2.75 -6.16
CA PRO A 333 26.89 -1.56 -5.46
C PRO A 333 25.36 -1.50 -5.34
N ALA A 334 24.64 -1.75 -6.44
CA ALA A 334 23.17 -1.78 -6.40
C ALA A 334 22.66 -2.95 -5.56
N GLN A 335 23.23 -4.15 -5.72
CA GLN A 335 22.80 -5.32 -4.95
C GLN A 335 23.06 -5.16 -3.43
N GLN A 336 24.03 -4.33 -3.03
CA GLN A 336 24.19 -3.95 -1.62
C GLN A 336 23.00 -3.12 -1.10
N ILE A 337 22.40 -2.26 -1.92
CA ILE A 337 21.15 -1.55 -1.60
C ILE A 337 20.04 -2.58 -1.33
N ALA A 338 19.84 -3.54 -2.25
CA ALA A 338 18.82 -4.58 -2.11
C ALA A 338 18.96 -5.33 -0.78
N THR A 339 20.18 -5.78 -0.44
CA THR A 339 20.42 -6.51 0.82
C THR A 339 20.23 -5.66 2.08
N ASN A 340 20.56 -4.36 2.04
CA ASN A 340 20.33 -3.44 3.15
C ASN A 340 18.84 -3.21 3.43
N LEU A 341 18.02 -3.34 2.38
CA LEU A 341 16.56 -3.27 2.43
C LEU A 341 15.89 -4.62 2.79
N GLY A 342 16.68 -5.68 3.02
CA GLY A 342 16.17 -7.01 3.34
C GLY A 342 15.66 -7.78 2.12
N LEU A 343 15.98 -7.34 0.91
CA LEU A 343 15.76 -8.11 -0.32
C LEU A 343 16.95 -9.04 -0.57
N ARG A 344 16.67 -10.29 -0.98
CA ARG A 344 17.73 -11.22 -1.38
C ARG A 344 18.29 -10.77 -2.74
N PRO A 345 19.63 -10.83 -2.95
CA PRO A 345 20.24 -10.42 -4.21
C PRO A 345 19.66 -11.18 -5.41
N GLY A 346 19.45 -10.47 -6.52
CA GLY A 346 19.16 -11.08 -7.82
C GLY A 346 20.42 -11.49 -8.58
N ALA A 347 21.57 -10.89 -8.26
CA ALA A 347 22.84 -11.20 -8.90
C ALA A 347 23.58 -12.36 -8.21
N PRO A 348 24.08 -13.36 -8.96
CA PRO A 348 24.89 -14.44 -8.40
C PRO A 348 26.16 -13.93 -7.69
N GLY A 349 26.53 -14.58 -6.58
CA GLY A 349 27.77 -14.30 -5.86
C GLY A 349 27.73 -13.10 -4.90
N VAL A 350 26.64 -12.34 -4.85
CA VAL A 350 26.42 -11.32 -3.83
C VAL A 350 25.93 -11.98 -2.54
N ALA A 351 26.60 -11.72 -1.42
CA ALA A 351 26.23 -12.25 -0.12
C ALA A 351 24.98 -11.56 0.46
N LEU A 352 24.26 -12.26 1.34
CA LEU A 352 23.19 -11.64 2.13
C LEU A 352 23.76 -10.55 3.06
N GLY A 353 22.97 -9.51 3.28
CA GLY A 353 23.30 -8.45 4.23
C GLY A 353 23.20 -8.92 5.70
N PRO A 354 23.73 -8.13 6.65
CA PRO A 354 23.74 -8.50 8.08
C PRO A 354 22.35 -8.60 8.71
N LYS A 355 21.32 -8.04 8.05
CA LYS A 355 19.93 -8.12 8.50
C LYS A 355 19.26 -9.47 8.24
N PHE A 356 19.87 -10.35 7.47
CA PHE A 356 19.38 -11.72 7.29
C PHE A 356 19.81 -12.59 8.47
N SER A 357 19.18 -12.38 9.62
CA SER A 357 19.50 -13.10 10.85
C SER A 357 18.29 -13.25 11.77
N PRO A 358 18.36 -14.17 12.74
CA PRO A 358 17.33 -14.30 13.76
C PRO A 358 17.05 -13.00 14.52
N ASP A 359 18.05 -12.10 14.63
CA ASP A 359 17.91 -10.77 15.26
C ASP A 359 16.87 -9.89 14.56
N PHE A 360 16.69 -10.06 13.25
CA PHE A 360 15.66 -9.40 12.47
C PHE A 360 14.49 -10.34 12.14
N GLY A 361 14.35 -11.45 12.87
CA GLY A 361 13.22 -12.36 12.80
C GLY A 361 13.21 -13.29 11.59
N VAL A 362 14.33 -13.47 10.89
CA VAL A 362 14.40 -14.25 9.64
C VAL A 362 15.49 -15.32 9.69
N ASP A 363 15.35 -16.35 8.85
CA ASP A 363 16.36 -17.39 8.68
C ASP A 363 17.10 -17.20 7.33
N PRO A 364 18.41 -16.85 7.35
CA PRO A 364 19.18 -16.68 6.12
C PRO A 364 19.25 -17.95 5.27
N GLN A 365 19.12 -19.13 5.89
CA GLN A 365 19.23 -20.45 5.26
C GLN A 365 17.87 -21.17 5.15
N ALA A 366 16.77 -20.41 5.24
CA ALA A 366 15.43 -20.97 5.10
C ALA A 366 15.30 -21.78 3.81
N SER A 367 14.72 -22.98 3.94
CA SER A 367 14.43 -23.89 2.82
C SER A 367 12.95 -24.24 2.83
N TYR A 368 12.32 -24.15 1.67
CA TYR A 368 10.93 -24.47 1.44
C TYR A 368 10.76 -24.96 -0.01
N ASP A 369 9.71 -25.73 -0.26
CA ASP A 369 9.34 -26.14 -1.60
C ASP A 369 8.74 -24.94 -2.36
N SER A 370 9.42 -24.50 -3.42
CA SER A 370 9.03 -23.31 -4.17
C SER A 370 7.90 -23.63 -5.14
N TYR A 371 6.80 -22.87 -5.05
CA TYR A 371 5.68 -22.98 -5.99
C TYR A 371 6.01 -22.37 -7.35
N ARG A 372 5.40 -22.95 -8.39
CA ARG A 372 5.37 -22.37 -9.73
C ARG A 372 4.03 -21.68 -9.97
N PRO A 373 3.94 -20.66 -10.83
CA PRO A 373 2.66 -20.01 -11.12
C PRO A 373 1.62 -20.98 -11.73
N PRO A 374 0.32 -20.80 -11.42
CA PRO A 374 -0.75 -21.38 -12.22
C PRO A 374 -0.75 -20.76 -13.62
N VAL A 375 -1.47 -21.39 -14.56
CA VAL A 375 -1.74 -20.77 -15.87
C VAL A 375 -2.57 -19.48 -15.70
N PRO A 376 -2.42 -18.49 -16.59
CA PRO A 376 -3.05 -17.17 -16.44
C PRO A 376 -4.57 -17.22 -16.22
N GLU A 377 -5.28 -18.06 -16.97
CA GLU A 377 -6.74 -18.19 -16.89
C GLU A 377 -7.21 -18.65 -15.51
N VAL A 378 -6.42 -19.49 -14.85
CA VAL A 378 -6.71 -19.99 -13.51
C VAL A 378 -6.50 -18.89 -12.47
N ALA A 379 -5.43 -18.10 -12.59
CA ALA A 379 -5.23 -16.93 -11.74
C ALA A 379 -6.33 -15.87 -11.93
N GLU A 380 -6.80 -15.63 -13.16
CA GLU A 380 -7.93 -14.72 -13.41
C GLU A 380 -9.24 -15.24 -12.80
N ALA A 381 -9.49 -16.56 -12.88
CA ALA A 381 -10.63 -17.18 -12.22
C ALA A 381 -10.55 -17.03 -10.69
N MET A 382 -9.37 -17.15 -10.09
CA MET A 382 -9.15 -16.91 -8.66
C MET A 382 -9.41 -15.45 -8.28
N LEU A 383 -8.87 -14.48 -9.03
CA LEU A 383 -9.10 -13.05 -8.81
C LEU A 383 -10.59 -12.69 -8.89
N THR A 384 -11.29 -13.22 -9.90
CA THR A 384 -12.73 -13.04 -10.07
C THR A 384 -13.52 -13.63 -8.91
N THR A 385 -13.19 -14.86 -8.51
CA THR A 385 -13.81 -15.56 -7.39
C THR A 385 -13.57 -14.82 -6.07
N TRP A 386 -12.37 -14.28 -5.87
CA TRP A 386 -12.07 -13.47 -4.71
C TRP A 386 -12.96 -12.23 -4.67
N SER A 387 -12.97 -11.41 -5.73
CA SER A 387 -13.76 -10.17 -5.76
C SER A 387 -15.27 -10.39 -5.60
N GLN A 388 -15.81 -11.48 -6.17
CA GLN A 388 -17.26 -11.71 -6.20
C GLN A 388 -17.78 -12.54 -5.01
N VAL A 389 -16.96 -13.47 -4.50
CA VAL A 389 -17.40 -14.48 -3.52
C VAL A 389 -16.61 -14.36 -2.23
N ALA A 390 -15.28 -14.52 -2.33
CA ALA A 390 -14.44 -14.78 -1.15
C ALA A 390 -14.11 -13.51 -0.35
N LYS A 391 -13.99 -12.34 -1.00
CA LYS A 391 -13.71 -11.06 -0.34
C LYS A 391 -14.72 -10.84 0.79
N LYS A 392 -14.19 -10.51 1.97
CA LYS A 392 -14.99 -10.19 3.15
C LYS A 392 -15.85 -8.96 2.84
N SER A 393 -17.14 -9.00 3.19
CA SER A 393 -18.04 -7.87 2.96
C SER A 393 -17.69 -6.68 3.86
N SER A 394 -18.07 -5.47 3.47
CA SER A 394 -17.92 -4.27 4.29
C SER A 394 -19.24 -3.60 4.67
N LEU A 395 -19.26 -2.91 5.82
CA LEU A 395 -20.21 -1.85 6.14
C LEU A 395 -19.42 -0.60 6.51
N VAL A 396 -19.46 0.41 5.63
CA VAL A 396 -18.75 1.67 5.82
C VAL A 396 -19.75 2.78 6.09
N VAL A 397 -19.65 3.47 7.22
CA VAL A 397 -20.38 4.72 7.45
C VAL A 397 -19.54 5.86 6.90
N VAL A 398 -20.02 6.52 5.85
CA VAL A 398 -19.35 7.70 5.29
C VAL A 398 -20.04 8.95 5.82
N VAL A 399 -19.28 9.71 6.60
CA VAL A 399 -19.68 10.97 7.22
C VAL A 399 -19.14 12.10 6.37
N VAL A 400 -20.03 12.92 5.83
CA VAL A 400 -19.73 13.94 4.85
C VAL A 400 -20.00 15.32 5.46
N ASP A 401 -18.96 16.11 5.55
CA ASP A 401 -19.07 17.51 5.94
C ASP A 401 -19.79 18.29 4.85
N THR A 402 -20.83 18.99 5.25
CA THR A 402 -21.63 19.89 4.44
C THR A 402 -21.70 21.28 5.07
N SER A 403 -20.74 21.62 5.93
CA SER A 403 -20.61 22.95 6.52
C SER A 403 -20.40 24.04 5.46
N GLY A 404 -20.65 25.29 5.82
CA GLY A 404 -20.49 26.42 4.89
C GLY A 404 -19.09 26.55 4.27
N SER A 405 -18.04 26.02 4.92
CA SER A 405 -16.66 26.02 4.37
C SER A 405 -16.50 25.14 3.13
N MET A 406 -17.38 24.14 2.97
CA MET A 406 -17.40 23.21 1.84
C MET A 406 -17.93 23.83 0.54
N ASP A 407 -18.39 25.09 0.57
CA ASP A 407 -18.91 25.80 -0.61
C ASP A 407 -17.83 25.97 -1.71
N GLY A 408 -18.28 26.30 -2.92
CA GLY A 408 -17.43 26.42 -4.10
C GLY A 408 -17.05 25.05 -4.67
N ASN A 409 -15.76 24.79 -4.85
CA ASN A 409 -15.29 23.60 -5.57
C ASN A 409 -15.08 22.36 -4.69
N LYS A 410 -15.10 22.50 -3.35
CA LYS A 410 -14.83 21.40 -2.41
C LYS A 410 -15.96 20.39 -2.41
N LEU A 411 -17.20 20.81 -2.14
CA LEU A 411 -18.35 19.92 -2.12
C LEU A 411 -18.59 19.21 -3.48
N PRO A 412 -18.50 19.86 -4.65
CA PRO A 412 -18.57 19.16 -5.94
C PRO A 412 -17.48 18.09 -6.12
N ALA A 413 -16.26 18.32 -5.64
CA ALA A 413 -15.19 17.32 -5.68
C ALA A 413 -15.52 16.11 -4.77
N VAL A 414 -16.08 16.36 -3.58
CA VAL A 414 -16.60 15.31 -2.69
C VAL A 414 -17.74 14.53 -3.36
N GLN A 415 -18.70 15.22 -3.98
CA GLN A 415 -19.83 14.59 -4.67
C GLN A 415 -19.35 13.65 -5.79
N ASN A 416 -18.40 14.12 -6.62
CA ASN A 416 -17.82 13.29 -7.68
C ASN A 416 -17.08 12.06 -7.13
N THR A 417 -16.36 12.24 -6.03
CA THR A 417 -15.65 11.17 -5.32
C THR A 417 -16.60 10.11 -4.78
N LEU A 418 -17.65 10.54 -4.08
CA LEU A 418 -18.67 9.65 -3.53
C LEU A 418 -19.46 8.94 -4.61
N LYS A 419 -19.73 9.61 -5.75
CA LYS A 419 -20.36 8.98 -6.91
C LYS A 419 -19.53 7.79 -7.40
N THR A 420 -18.23 7.99 -7.65
CA THR A 420 -17.33 6.91 -8.05
C THR A 420 -17.29 5.79 -7.00
N TYR A 421 -17.29 6.14 -5.71
CA TYR A 421 -17.30 5.17 -4.64
C TYR A 421 -18.58 4.31 -4.64
N VAL A 422 -19.76 4.93 -4.77
CA VAL A 422 -21.06 4.25 -4.85
C VAL A 422 -21.18 3.40 -6.12
N ASP A 423 -20.72 3.92 -7.26
CA ASP A 423 -20.77 3.21 -8.55
C ASP A 423 -19.92 1.93 -8.52
N ALA A 424 -18.78 1.96 -7.83
CA ALA A 424 -17.87 0.82 -7.69
C ALA A 424 -18.18 -0.11 -6.50
N LEU A 425 -19.28 0.10 -5.77
CA LEU A 425 -19.67 -0.82 -4.69
C LEU A 425 -19.86 -2.25 -5.20
N GLY A 426 -19.20 -3.18 -4.51
CA GLY A 426 -19.34 -4.61 -4.73
C GLY A 426 -20.71 -5.13 -4.28
N PRO A 427 -21.11 -6.33 -4.74
CA PRO A 427 -22.45 -6.88 -4.49
C PRO A 427 -22.73 -7.18 -3.00
N LYS A 428 -21.69 -7.29 -2.18
CA LYS A 428 -21.79 -7.62 -0.74
C LYS A 428 -21.55 -6.41 0.18
N ASP A 429 -21.14 -5.28 -0.40
CA ASP A 429 -20.74 -4.08 0.34
C ASP A 429 -21.95 -3.21 0.63
N GLN A 430 -21.92 -2.57 1.80
CA GLN A 430 -22.94 -1.63 2.24
C GLN A 430 -22.27 -0.35 2.72
N VAL A 431 -22.94 0.76 2.45
CA VAL A 431 -22.51 2.08 2.86
C VAL A 431 -23.67 2.79 3.52
N ALA A 432 -23.44 3.41 4.67
CA ALA A 432 -24.38 4.35 5.26
C ALA A 432 -23.85 5.77 5.06
N LEU A 433 -24.56 6.59 4.31
CA LEU A 433 -24.18 7.98 4.06
C LEU A 433 -24.83 8.88 5.11
N ILE A 434 -24.04 9.75 5.75
CA ILE A 434 -24.49 10.73 6.74
C ILE A 434 -23.88 12.07 6.34
N ASP A 435 -24.69 13.12 6.17
CA ASP A 435 -24.20 14.48 6.05
C ASP A 435 -24.35 15.23 7.38
N PHE A 436 -23.44 16.17 7.63
CA PHE A 436 -23.47 17.00 8.82
C PHE A 436 -23.03 18.45 8.57
N ASP A 437 -23.60 19.35 9.35
CA ASP A 437 -23.15 20.73 9.53
C ASP A 437 -23.36 21.11 11.01
N SER A 438 -24.18 22.13 11.32
CA SER A 438 -24.78 22.37 12.64
C SER A 438 -25.74 21.27 13.09
N ASP A 439 -26.26 20.47 12.16
CA ASP A 439 -27.11 19.30 12.42
C ASP A 439 -26.47 18.02 11.85
N ILE A 440 -26.80 16.86 12.46
CA ILE A 440 -26.35 15.54 11.97
C ILE A 440 -27.57 14.84 11.41
N ARG A 441 -27.55 14.54 10.10
CA ARG A 441 -28.71 13.97 9.40
C ARG A 441 -28.82 12.47 9.67
N GLN A 442 -29.98 11.91 9.35
CA GLN A 442 -30.22 10.48 9.49
C GLN A 442 -29.47 9.68 8.40
N PRO A 443 -28.90 8.52 8.73
CA PRO A 443 -28.14 7.73 7.76
C PRO A 443 -28.99 7.19 6.61
N VAL A 444 -28.46 7.26 5.38
CA VAL A 444 -29.05 6.64 4.19
C VAL A 444 -28.27 5.38 3.82
N LEU A 445 -28.92 4.22 3.90
CA LEU A 445 -28.30 2.93 3.56
C LEU A 445 -28.30 2.68 2.05
N VAL A 446 -27.09 2.43 1.54
CA VAL A 446 -26.71 2.17 0.16
C VAL A 446 -26.07 0.79 0.09
N ASP A 447 -26.35 0.05 -0.96
CA ASP A 447 -25.78 -1.26 -1.23
C ASP A 447 -25.43 -1.38 -2.72
N GLY A 448 -24.76 -2.47 -3.11
CA GLY A 448 -24.33 -2.71 -4.49
C GLY A 448 -25.46 -2.93 -5.51
N THR A 449 -26.73 -2.95 -5.11
CA THR A 449 -27.87 -3.13 -6.05
C THR A 449 -28.12 -1.86 -6.88
N PRO A 450 -28.73 -1.96 -8.07
CA PRO A 450 -29.10 -0.78 -8.86
C PRO A 450 -29.96 0.23 -8.07
N GLU A 451 -30.89 -0.26 -7.26
CA GLU A 451 -31.76 0.57 -6.41
C GLU A 451 -30.96 1.22 -5.27
N GLY A 452 -30.07 0.45 -4.63
CA GLY A 452 -29.15 0.95 -3.61
C GLY A 452 -28.27 2.07 -4.13
N LYS A 453 -27.58 1.83 -5.25
CA LYS A 453 -26.76 2.84 -5.93
C LYS A 453 -27.57 4.06 -6.31
N SER A 454 -28.78 3.90 -6.86
CA SER A 454 -29.65 5.03 -7.18
C SER A 454 -30.01 5.88 -5.95
N ARG A 455 -30.33 5.26 -4.80
CA ARG A 455 -30.55 5.98 -3.54
C ARG A 455 -29.31 6.77 -3.11
N GLY A 456 -28.13 6.16 -3.19
CA GLY A 456 -26.87 6.82 -2.85
C GLY A 456 -26.58 8.02 -3.75
N LEU A 457 -26.76 7.88 -5.06
CA LEU A 457 -26.58 8.97 -6.03
C LEU A 457 -27.56 10.13 -5.80
N GLN A 458 -28.81 9.83 -5.42
CA GLN A 458 -29.80 10.85 -5.06
C GLN A 458 -29.40 11.62 -3.79
N PHE A 459 -28.93 10.91 -2.76
CA PHE A 459 -28.40 11.53 -1.54
C PHE A 459 -27.23 12.47 -1.87
N ILE A 460 -26.25 11.99 -2.63
CA ILE A 460 -25.05 12.75 -3.01
C ILE A 460 -25.44 14.02 -3.80
N ALA A 461 -26.37 13.91 -4.74
CA ALA A 461 -26.85 15.06 -5.52
C ALA A 461 -27.62 16.10 -4.67
N GLY A 462 -28.13 15.68 -3.50
CA GLY A 462 -28.87 16.53 -2.57
C GLY A 462 -28.00 17.32 -1.59
N LEU A 463 -26.71 17.00 -1.46
CA LEU A 463 -25.79 17.67 -0.54
C LEU A 463 -25.67 19.17 -0.85
N ARG A 464 -25.68 20.00 0.19
CA ARG A 464 -25.56 21.46 0.10
C ARG A 464 -24.72 21.99 1.25
N ALA A 465 -23.81 22.92 0.96
CA ALA A 465 -22.99 23.58 1.97
C ALA A 465 -23.84 24.60 2.75
N ASP A 466 -23.95 24.44 4.07
CA ASP A 466 -24.62 25.37 4.98
C ASP A 466 -24.14 25.14 6.44
N GLY A 467 -24.42 26.05 7.36
CA GLY A 467 -24.17 25.84 8.80
C GLY A 467 -22.70 25.72 9.24
N GLY A 468 -22.52 25.30 10.50
CA GLY A 468 -21.22 25.10 11.17
C GLY A 468 -20.68 23.67 11.04
N THR A 469 -19.69 23.31 11.86
CA THR A 469 -18.97 22.02 11.75
C THR A 469 -19.04 21.23 13.06
N ARG A 470 -19.92 20.23 13.12
CA ARG A 470 -20.04 19.27 14.25
C ARG A 470 -19.30 17.96 13.98
N LEU A 471 -17.99 18.07 13.77
CA LEU A 471 -17.13 16.94 13.41
C LEU A 471 -17.09 15.87 14.51
N TYR A 472 -16.90 16.25 15.77
CA TYR A 472 -16.79 15.27 16.85
C TYR A 472 -18.12 14.59 17.17
N ASP A 473 -19.21 15.35 17.23
CA ASP A 473 -20.54 14.78 17.43
C ASP A 473 -20.94 13.85 16.27
N SER A 474 -20.62 14.20 15.02
CA SER A 474 -20.92 13.36 13.85
C SER A 474 -20.08 12.08 13.81
N ALA A 475 -18.80 12.14 14.19
CA ALA A 475 -17.95 10.96 14.35
C ALA A 475 -18.53 10.00 15.42
N LEU A 476 -18.97 10.55 16.56
CA LEU A 476 -19.62 9.76 17.62
C LEU A 476 -20.97 9.19 17.16
N ALA A 477 -21.79 9.96 16.45
CA ALA A 477 -23.06 9.49 15.91
C ALA A 477 -22.88 8.34 14.92
N ALA A 478 -21.89 8.45 14.01
CA ALA A 478 -21.52 7.40 13.07
C ALA A 478 -21.04 6.13 13.78
N ARG A 479 -20.17 6.28 14.79
CA ARG A 479 -19.73 5.18 15.66
C ARG A 479 -20.93 4.48 16.28
N ASN A 480 -21.83 5.22 16.92
CA ASN A 480 -22.97 4.68 17.65
C ASN A 480 -23.95 3.97 16.72
N TRP A 481 -24.22 4.56 15.56
CA TRP A 481 -25.06 3.92 14.55
C TRP A 481 -24.43 2.62 14.05
N LEU A 482 -23.13 2.63 13.74
CA LEU A 482 -22.42 1.44 13.28
C LEU A 482 -22.37 0.36 14.36
N SER A 483 -22.08 0.72 15.61
CA SER A 483 -22.12 -0.20 16.76
C SER A 483 -23.50 -0.87 16.94
N ALA A 484 -24.59 -0.14 16.68
CA ALA A 484 -25.95 -0.69 16.75
C ALA A 484 -26.34 -1.54 15.53
N ASN A 485 -25.66 -1.34 14.39
CA ASN A 485 -25.94 -2.00 13.11
C ASN A 485 -24.78 -2.86 12.61
N LEU A 486 -23.93 -3.35 13.52
CA LEU A 486 -22.73 -4.11 13.17
C LEU A 486 -23.09 -5.30 12.28
N ARG A 487 -22.40 -5.41 11.14
CA ARG A 487 -22.46 -6.61 10.33
C ARG A 487 -21.45 -7.61 10.88
N GLN A 488 -21.96 -8.75 11.35
CA GLN A 488 -21.11 -9.88 11.71
C GLN A 488 -20.36 -10.37 10.48
N ASN A 489 -19.10 -10.81 10.67
CA ASN A 489 -18.22 -11.29 9.61
C ASN A 489 -18.00 -10.27 8.46
N ALA A 490 -18.17 -8.98 8.74
CA ALA A 490 -17.85 -7.90 7.82
C ALA A 490 -16.73 -7.01 8.38
N ILE A 491 -16.10 -6.24 7.52
CA ILE A 491 -15.25 -5.12 7.92
C ILE A 491 -16.17 -3.93 8.20
N ASN A 492 -16.15 -3.41 9.43
CA ASN A 492 -16.97 -2.28 9.87
C ASN A 492 -16.06 -1.06 10.03
N ALA A 493 -16.35 0.03 9.32
CA ALA A 493 -15.51 1.22 9.33
C ALA A 493 -16.33 2.52 9.26
N VAL A 494 -15.75 3.60 9.77
CA VAL A 494 -16.22 4.97 9.60
C VAL A 494 -15.21 5.71 8.72
N LEU A 495 -15.68 6.38 7.69
CA LEU A 495 -14.90 7.28 6.83
C LEU A 495 -15.46 8.69 6.98
N ILE A 496 -14.62 9.63 7.42
CA ILE A 496 -15.00 11.03 7.61
C ILE A 496 -14.34 11.86 6.51
N LEU A 497 -15.15 12.66 5.82
CA LEU A 497 -14.76 13.58 4.76
C LEU A 497 -15.07 15.00 5.24
N THR A 498 -14.05 15.81 5.55
CA THR A 498 -14.25 17.16 6.13
C THR A 498 -13.19 18.15 5.69
N ASP A 499 -13.54 19.44 5.58
CA ASP A 499 -12.60 20.53 5.26
C ASP A 499 -12.41 21.54 6.39
N GLY A 500 -13.05 21.31 7.53
CA GLY A 500 -13.16 22.28 8.62
C GLY A 500 -12.63 21.75 9.95
N GLU A 501 -12.26 22.68 10.82
CA GLU A 501 -12.08 22.39 12.24
C GLU A 501 -13.44 22.33 12.95
N ASP A 502 -13.55 21.48 13.96
CA ASP A 502 -14.75 21.41 14.79
C ASP A 502 -15.05 22.77 15.43
N SER A 503 -16.28 23.26 15.25
CA SER A 503 -16.70 24.58 15.71
C SER A 503 -17.94 24.56 16.60
N GLU A 504 -18.75 23.50 16.52
CA GLU A 504 -20.06 23.45 17.17
C GLU A 504 -20.34 22.13 17.92
N SER A 505 -19.39 21.19 18.01
CA SER A 505 -19.66 19.94 18.73
C SER A 505 -19.87 20.17 20.23
N GLY A 506 -20.78 19.38 20.80
CA GLY A 506 -21.03 19.37 22.24
C GLY A 506 -19.98 18.59 23.05
N ILE A 507 -19.14 17.81 22.38
CA ILE A 507 -18.04 17.04 22.99
C ILE A 507 -16.67 17.55 22.54
N SER A 508 -15.66 17.35 23.39
CA SER A 508 -14.26 17.57 23.01
C SER A 508 -13.67 16.36 22.27
N LEU A 509 -12.52 16.58 21.62
CA LEU A 509 -11.73 15.50 21.03
C LEU A 509 -11.37 14.41 22.05
N ASP A 510 -10.92 14.78 23.26
CA ASP A 510 -10.61 13.83 24.34
C ASP A 510 -11.83 12.95 24.72
N GLN A 511 -13.03 13.53 24.73
CA GLN A 511 -14.26 12.80 25.00
C GLN A 511 -14.61 11.84 23.86
N LEU A 512 -14.43 12.28 22.61
CA LEU A 512 -14.57 11.43 21.43
C LEU A 512 -13.60 10.25 21.49
N GLU A 513 -12.31 10.48 21.75
CA GLU A 513 -11.29 9.43 21.85
C GLU A 513 -11.67 8.36 22.90
N GLN A 514 -12.15 8.80 24.06
CA GLN A 514 -12.63 7.88 25.10
C GLN A 514 -13.81 7.01 24.64
N GLU A 515 -14.71 7.55 23.81
CA GLU A 515 -15.77 6.75 23.21
C GLU A 515 -15.23 5.82 22.13
N LEU A 516 -14.45 6.32 21.18
CA LEU A 516 -13.96 5.54 20.04
C LEU A 516 -13.14 4.33 20.49
N SER A 517 -12.32 4.47 21.53
CA SER A 517 -11.51 3.37 22.09
C SER A 517 -12.32 2.17 22.56
N ARG A 518 -13.59 2.34 22.94
CA ARG A 518 -14.48 1.25 23.40
C ARG A 518 -14.96 0.34 22.28
N SER A 519 -14.86 0.79 21.03
CA SER A 519 -15.30 0.05 19.84
C SER A 519 -14.15 -0.32 18.90
N GLY A 520 -12.90 -0.02 19.28
CA GLY A 520 -11.71 -0.26 18.46
C GLY A 520 -11.29 -1.74 18.37
N PHE A 521 -10.08 -1.99 17.88
CA PHE A 521 -9.55 -3.34 17.60
C PHE A 521 -9.24 -4.17 18.86
N SER A 522 -9.24 -3.56 20.03
CA SER A 522 -9.17 -4.26 21.33
C SER A 522 -10.55 -4.73 21.84
N SER A 523 -11.63 -4.42 21.11
CA SER A 523 -13.00 -4.86 21.41
C SER A 523 -13.50 -5.85 20.34
N ASP A 524 -14.61 -6.52 20.60
CA ASP A 524 -15.28 -7.38 19.61
C ASP A 524 -15.93 -6.59 18.46
N GLN A 525 -16.13 -5.28 18.62
CA GLN A 525 -16.79 -4.43 17.61
C GLN A 525 -15.86 -4.06 16.45
N ARG A 526 -14.56 -3.84 16.74
CA ARG A 526 -13.48 -3.63 15.75
C ARG A 526 -13.80 -2.59 14.66
N ILE A 527 -14.37 -1.45 15.06
CA ILE A 527 -14.72 -0.35 14.16
C ILE A 527 -13.47 0.46 13.84
N ALA A 528 -13.08 0.49 12.56
CA ALA A 528 -11.97 1.31 12.08
C ALA A 528 -12.40 2.74 11.75
N PHE A 529 -11.48 3.72 11.86
CA PHE A 529 -11.74 5.12 11.52
C PHE A 529 -10.76 5.64 10.46
N PHE A 530 -11.30 6.26 9.42
CA PHE A 530 -10.56 6.89 8.34
C PHE A 530 -10.98 8.33 8.23
N THR A 531 -10.03 9.23 8.04
CA THR A 531 -10.31 10.66 7.93
C THR A 531 -9.65 11.22 6.68
N VAL A 532 -10.39 12.07 5.97
CA VAL A 532 -9.93 12.77 4.78
C VAL A 532 -10.18 14.26 4.97
N GLY A 533 -9.10 15.02 5.03
CA GLY A 533 -9.13 16.48 5.19
C GLY A 533 -9.06 17.16 3.82
N TYR A 534 -10.04 18.00 3.48
CA TYR A 534 -10.06 18.78 2.25
C TYR A 534 -9.61 20.23 2.50
N GLY A 535 -9.02 20.86 1.48
CA GLY A 535 -8.64 22.27 1.56
C GLY A 535 -7.17 22.51 1.87
N LYS A 536 -6.84 23.77 2.12
CA LYS A 536 -5.47 24.23 2.34
C LYS A 536 -5.07 24.03 3.81
N GLU A 537 -3.77 24.02 4.05
CA GLU A 537 -3.25 23.99 5.42
C GLU A 537 -3.75 25.22 6.19
N GLY A 538 -4.39 24.99 7.34
CA GLY A 538 -5.05 26.03 8.13
C GLY A 538 -6.59 26.11 7.97
N ASP A 539 -7.18 25.41 7.00
CA ASP A 539 -8.65 25.35 6.85
C ASP A 539 -9.30 24.35 7.84
N PHE A 540 -8.52 23.36 8.28
CA PHE A 540 -8.91 22.31 9.24
C PHE A 540 -7.74 21.95 10.15
N ASN A 541 -7.98 21.03 11.09
CA ASN A 541 -7.00 20.52 12.04
C ASN A 541 -6.55 19.08 11.67
N PRO A 542 -5.47 18.90 10.88
CA PRO A 542 -4.97 17.58 10.48
C PRO A 542 -4.63 16.68 11.67
N GLN A 543 -4.14 17.26 12.77
CA GLN A 543 -3.76 16.52 13.96
C GLN A 543 -4.96 15.85 14.61
N ALA A 544 -6.09 16.57 14.73
CA ALA A 544 -7.33 16.00 15.23
C ALA A 544 -7.83 14.85 14.34
N LEU A 545 -7.80 15.03 13.01
CA LEU A 545 -8.19 13.97 12.06
C LEU A 545 -7.28 12.75 12.13
N GLU A 546 -5.97 12.96 12.30
CA GLU A 546 -4.99 11.89 12.46
C GLU A 546 -5.21 11.14 13.78
N GLN A 547 -5.46 11.84 14.89
CA GLN A 547 -5.77 11.24 16.19
C GLN A 547 -7.04 10.37 16.12
N ILE A 548 -8.12 10.88 15.53
CA ILE A 548 -9.37 10.13 15.34
C ILE A 548 -9.14 8.83 14.57
N ALA A 549 -8.37 8.90 13.48
CA ALA A 549 -8.15 7.75 12.61
C ALA A 549 -7.20 6.70 13.23
N GLN A 550 -6.09 7.14 13.82
CA GLN A 550 -5.06 6.24 14.37
C GLN A 550 -5.55 5.48 15.59
N LEU A 551 -6.42 6.08 16.41
CA LEU A 551 -6.93 5.46 17.64
C LEU A 551 -7.57 4.09 17.40
N ASN A 552 -8.18 3.90 16.23
CA ASN A 552 -8.89 2.67 15.86
C ASN A 552 -8.31 2.00 14.60
N GLY A 553 -7.00 2.10 14.38
CA GLY A 553 -6.30 1.31 13.35
C GLY A 553 -6.61 1.69 11.90
N GLY A 554 -7.06 2.92 11.67
CA GLY A 554 -7.11 3.53 10.35
C GLY A 554 -6.06 4.62 10.19
N TYR A 555 -6.26 5.52 9.22
CA TYR A 555 -5.30 6.56 8.90
C TYR A 555 -5.97 7.83 8.38
N TYR A 556 -5.25 8.95 8.54
CA TYR A 556 -5.60 10.24 7.93
C TYR A 556 -4.95 10.40 6.55
N ARG A 557 -5.65 11.07 5.63
CA ARG A 557 -5.11 11.55 4.35
C ARG A 557 -5.57 12.97 4.07
N LYS A 558 -4.67 13.77 3.51
CA LYS A 558 -5.04 15.04 2.89
C LYS A 558 -5.67 14.76 1.53
N GLY A 559 -6.90 15.21 1.35
CA GLY A 559 -7.63 15.15 0.09
C GLY A 559 -7.23 16.30 -0.83
N ASP A 560 -6.70 15.96 -2.01
CA ASP A 560 -6.64 16.86 -3.16
C ASP A 560 -7.62 16.31 -4.21
N PRO A 561 -8.39 17.15 -4.95
CA PRO A 561 -9.17 16.71 -6.09
C PRO A 561 -8.45 15.75 -7.04
N ALA A 562 -7.13 15.90 -7.23
CA ALA A 562 -6.32 15.05 -8.11
C ALA A 562 -6.03 13.64 -7.54
N THR A 563 -5.98 13.48 -6.22
CA THR A 563 -5.53 12.23 -5.57
C THR A 563 -6.67 11.47 -4.91
N ILE A 564 -7.85 12.07 -4.80
CA ILE A 564 -8.91 11.49 -4.01
C ILE A 564 -9.59 10.28 -4.66
N ALA A 565 -9.70 10.27 -5.99
CA ALA A 565 -10.20 9.10 -6.70
C ALA A 565 -9.32 7.88 -6.39
N GLN A 566 -7.99 8.09 -6.34
CA GLN A 566 -7.03 7.06 -5.94
C GLN A 566 -7.25 6.64 -4.48
N LEU A 567 -7.44 7.59 -3.57
CA LEU A 567 -7.73 7.30 -2.15
C LEU A 567 -9.00 6.47 -1.96
N MET A 568 -10.07 6.75 -2.70
CA MET A 568 -11.29 5.95 -2.61
C MET A 568 -11.12 4.56 -3.21
N ALA A 569 -10.46 4.45 -4.37
CA ALA A 569 -10.14 3.16 -4.98
C ALA A 569 -9.26 2.30 -4.05
N ASP A 570 -8.38 2.95 -3.31
CA ASP A 570 -7.56 2.39 -2.27
C ASP A 570 -8.39 1.91 -1.05
N LEU A 571 -9.32 2.71 -0.54
CA LEU A 571 -10.19 2.31 0.58
C LEU A 571 -11.12 1.14 0.19
N GLN A 572 -11.58 1.11 -1.06
CA GLN A 572 -12.42 0.02 -1.61
C GLN A 572 -11.73 -1.33 -1.69
N VAL A 573 -10.39 -1.36 -1.71
CA VAL A 573 -9.67 -2.63 -1.67
C VAL A 573 -9.38 -3.05 -0.25
N GLU A 574 -9.30 -2.11 0.69
CA GLU A 574 -9.03 -2.36 2.11
C GLU A 574 -10.25 -2.87 2.88
N PHE A 575 -11.46 -2.48 2.47
CA PHE A 575 -12.76 -2.99 2.94
C PHE A 575 -13.49 -3.64 1.77
#